data_AF-A0A317QNI0-F1
#
_entry.id   AF-A0A317QNI0-F1
#
_cell.length_a   1.000
_cell.length_b   1.000
_cell.length_c   1.000
_cell.angle_alpha   90.00
_cell.angle_beta   90.00
_cell.angle_gamma   90.00
#
_symmetry.space_group_name_H-M   'P 1'
#
loop_
_entity.id
_entity.type
_entity.pdbx_description
1 polymer ?
#
loop_
_entity_poly.entity_id
_entity_poly.type
_entity_poly.pdbx_seq_one_letter_code
_entity_poly.pdbx_strand_id
1 'polypeptide(L)'
;MPPAAVTEAVATGSATPGSGGRSRHRLPWRTLLALAGGLALLLAFPGHSLPPLAVLGPAALALAVRGRRARSGAWLGLVLGLAFFVPLLSWSGVYVGSFPWLALAVSQALFVALLGAASAAVSRSRLWPLWTAALWVAEEALRGRVPLGGFPWGRLGLSQTDGPFLSLAAYGGVPLVSFAVALTGTLLAAAVLALARAWRAAGTDRGTRRPALRAAAAAVAAVLAVPCSARSPGCRCPVPPSPRAARRGPSR
;
A
#
# COMPACT_ATOMS: atom_id res chain seq x y z
N MET A 1 -52.73 -29.55 -63.82
CA MET A 1 -52.32 -28.46 -64.73
C MET A 1 -52.87 -27.14 -64.17
N PRO A 2 -52.19 -26.00 -64.41
CA PRO A 2 -51.62 -25.02 -63.45
C PRO A 2 -52.66 -23.99 -62.91
N PRO A 3 -52.35 -22.94 -62.10
CA PRO A 3 -51.05 -22.31 -61.83
C PRO A 3 -50.73 -21.98 -60.35
N ALA A 4 -49.45 -21.72 -60.06
CA ALA A 4 -49.06 -21.06 -58.82
C ALA A 4 -48.02 -19.97 -59.11
N ALA A 5 -48.39 -18.78 -58.65
CA ALA A 5 -47.71 -17.53 -58.84
C ALA A 5 -46.38 -17.45 -58.07
N VAL A 6 -45.55 -16.53 -58.56
CA VAL A 6 -44.31 -16.04 -57.97
C VAL A 6 -44.58 -15.40 -56.61
N THR A 7 -43.78 -15.76 -55.61
CA THR A 7 -43.51 -14.89 -54.45
C THR A 7 -42.01 -14.92 -54.16
N GLU A 8 -41.40 -13.75 -54.24
CA GLU A 8 -39.99 -13.48 -53.95
C GLU A 8 -39.65 -13.81 -52.48
N ALA A 9 -38.60 -14.61 -52.28
CA ALA A 9 -37.98 -14.77 -50.97
C ALA A 9 -36.75 -13.84 -50.88
N VAL A 10 -36.96 -12.72 -50.19
CA VAL A 10 -35.93 -11.76 -49.80
C VAL A 10 -34.85 -12.47 -48.98
N ALA A 11 -33.63 -12.51 -49.51
CA ALA A 11 -32.45 -12.99 -48.82
C ALA A 11 -31.98 -11.95 -47.79
N THR A 12 -32.39 -12.12 -46.54
CA THR A 12 -31.85 -11.32 -45.43
C THR A 12 -30.58 -11.98 -44.91
N GLY A 13 -29.43 -11.44 -45.30
CA GLY A 13 -28.13 -11.86 -44.78
C GLY A 13 -28.08 -11.71 -43.25
N SER A 14 -27.93 -12.82 -42.54
CA SER A 14 -27.68 -12.84 -41.10
C SER A 14 -26.23 -12.45 -40.81
N ALA A 15 -25.95 -11.14 -40.79
CA ALA A 15 -24.71 -10.63 -40.22
C ALA A 15 -24.72 -10.88 -38.70
N THR A 16 -23.83 -11.77 -38.24
CA THR A 16 -23.57 -11.98 -36.82
C THR A 16 -22.95 -10.69 -36.25
N PRO A 17 -23.59 -9.95 -35.32
CA PRO A 17 -22.92 -8.83 -34.70
C PRO A 17 -21.82 -9.39 -33.81
N GLY A 18 -20.57 -9.13 -34.19
CA GLY A 18 -19.40 -9.50 -33.42
C GLY A 18 -19.53 -9.01 -31.98
N SER A 19 -19.18 -9.90 -31.04
CA SER A 19 -19.06 -9.64 -29.60
C SER A 19 -17.85 -8.73 -29.30
N GLY A 20 -17.87 -7.54 -29.89
CA GLY A 20 -16.83 -6.52 -29.86
C GLY A 20 -17.21 -5.37 -28.95
N GLY A 21 -17.23 -5.61 -27.64
CA GLY A 21 -17.57 -4.58 -26.66
C GLY A 21 -16.99 -4.88 -25.29
N ARG A 22 -15.73 -5.32 -25.23
CA ARG A 22 -14.99 -5.51 -23.96
C ARG A 22 -15.03 -4.20 -23.16
N SER A 23 -15.78 -4.22 -22.07
CA SER A 23 -15.95 -3.13 -21.09
C SER A 23 -14.61 -2.49 -20.71
N ARG A 24 -14.29 -1.31 -21.26
CA ARG A 24 -12.95 -0.69 -21.11
C ARG A 24 -12.89 0.60 -20.29
N HIS A 25 -13.98 1.13 -19.74
CA HIS A 25 -13.94 2.41 -19.00
C HIS A 25 -14.60 2.39 -17.62
N ARG A 26 -14.11 1.52 -16.73
CA ARG A 26 -14.16 1.84 -15.29
C ARG A 26 -12.72 2.05 -14.86
N LEU A 27 -12.17 3.25 -15.07
CA LEU A 27 -10.96 3.64 -14.35
C LEU A 27 -11.37 3.69 -12.87
N PRO A 28 -11.07 2.61 -12.14
CA PRO A 28 -11.91 2.15 -11.05
C PRO A 28 -11.41 2.79 -9.76
N TRP A 29 -12.30 3.04 -8.80
CA TRP A 29 -11.99 3.51 -7.45
C TRP A 29 -10.71 2.91 -6.81
N ARG A 30 -10.29 1.70 -7.22
CA ARG A 30 -9.04 1.04 -6.81
C ARG A 30 -7.78 1.78 -7.23
N THR A 31 -7.75 2.34 -8.44
CA THR A 31 -6.63 3.15 -8.94
C THR A 31 -6.56 4.47 -8.18
N LEU A 32 -7.71 5.10 -7.91
CA LEU A 32 -7.78 6.28 -7.04
C LEU A 32 -7.33 5.96 -5.61
N LEU A 33 -7.70 4.79 -5.08
CA LEU A 33 -7.24 4.34 -3.76
C LEU A 33 -5.73 4.10 -3.74
N ALA A 34 -5.16 3.49 -4.78
CA ALA A 34 -3.71 3.29 -4.89
C ALA A 34 -2.96 4.63 -4.97
N LEU A 35 -3.47 5.58 -5.76
CA LEU A 35 -2.95 6.94 -5.87
C LEU A 35 -2.98 7.64 -4.50
N ALA A 36 -4.13 7.64 -3.83
CA ALA A 36 -4.30 8.22 -2.50
C ALA A 36 -3.37 7.57 -1.46
N GLY A 37 -3.16 6.25 -1.54
CA GLY A 37 -2.21 5.53 -0.70
C GLY A 37 -0.76 5.99 -0.89
N GLY A 38 -0.34 6.20 -2.14
CA GLY A 38 1.00 6.72 -2.44
C GLY A 38 1.21 8.17 -1.99
N LEU A 39 0.19 9.02 -2.16
CA LEU A 39 0.22 10.39 -1.63
C LEU A 39 0.21 10.43 -0.10
N ALA A 40 -0.54 9.53 0.56
CA ALA A 40 -0.50 9.41 2.01
C ALA A 40 0.89 8.99 2.52
N LEU A 41 1.58 8.10 1.81
CA LEU A 41 2.97 7.77 2.12
C LEU A 41 3.86 9.00 2.00
N LEU A 42 3.72 9.82 0.95
CA LEU A 42 4.52 11.04 0.79
C LEU A 42 4.42 11.97 2.01
N LEU A 43 3.22 12.12 2.59
CA LEU A 43 2.99 12.95 3.78
C LEU A 43 3.65 12.39 5.06
N ALA A 44 4.03 11.11 5.07
CA ALA A 44 4.78 10.53 6.18
C ALA A 44 6.29 10.78 6.09
N PHE A 45 6.78 11.30 4.96
CA PHE A 45 8.19 11.56 4.71
C PHE A 45 8.55 13.05 4.95
N PRO A 46 9.86 13.41 4.97
CA PRO A 46 10.33 14.75 5.30
C PRO A 46 9.63 15.83 4.47
N GLY A 47 9.15 16.87 5.15
CA GLY A 47 8.30 17.93 4.61
C GLY A 47 7.02 18.09 5.44
N HIS A 48 6.33 16.98 5.72
CA HIS A 48 5.08 16.98 6.51
C HIS A 48 5.21 16.19 7.83
N SER A 49 6.09 15.18 7.89
CA SER A 49 6.42 14.44 9.11
C SER A 49 5.17 13.95 9.87
N LEU A 50 4.25 13.27 9.17
CA LEU A 50 3.07 12.66 9.76
C LEU A 50 3.18 11.11 9.78
N PRO A 51 3.93 10.52 10.74
CA PRO A 51 4.17 9.07 10.83
C PRO A 51 2.92 8.18 10.74
N PRO A 52 1.75 8.57 11.29
CA PRO A 52 0.55 7.73 11.21
C PRO A 52 0.08 7.47 9.77
N LEU A 53 0.33 8.39 8.84
CA LEU A 53 -0.09 8.22 7.44
C LEU A 53 0.70 7.13 6.70
N ALA A 54 1.88 6.74 7.21
CA ALA A 54 2.66 5.65 6.63
C ALA A 54 1.88 4.32 6.56
N VAL A 55 0.98 4.11 7.52
CA VAL A 55 0.10 2.93 7.62
C VAL A 55 -0.92 2.87 6.47
N LEU A 56 -1.30 4.03 5.92
CA LEU A 56 -2.32 4.14 4.88
C LEU A 56 -1.85 3.61 3.51
N GLY A 57 -0.55 3.68 3.21
CA GLY A 57 0.01 3.13 1.97
C GLY A 57 -0.22 1.61 1.83
N PRO A 58 0.30 0.79 2.77
CA PRO A 58 0.05 -0.65 2.81
C PRO A 58 -1.43 -1.01 2.89
N ALA A 59 -2.23 -0.25 3.66
CA ALA A 59 -3.67 -0.45 3.75
C ALA A 59 -4.38 -0.25 2.40
N ALA A 60 -4.07 0.85 1.71
CA ALA A 60 -4.63 1.18 0.41
C ALA A 60 -4.25 0.14 -0.65
N LEU A 61 -2.98 -0.28 -0.69
CA LEU A 61 -2.52 -1.32 -1.61
C LEU A 61 -3.27 -2.62 -1.36
N ALA A 62 -3.31 -3.10 -0.11
CA ALA A 62 -4.00 -4.32 0.29
C ALA A 62 -5.48 -4.34 -0.13
N LEU A 63 -6.20 -3.25 0.10
CA LEU A 63 -7.60 -3.09 -0.30
C LEU A 63 -7.76 -3.07 -1.83
N ALA A 64 -6.88 -2.34 -2.52
CA ALA A 64 -6.91 -2.18 -3.96
C ALA A 64 -6.62 -3.50 -4.70
N VAL A 65 -5.68 -4.32 -4.21
CA VAL A 65 -5.30 -5.59 -4.87
C VAL A 65 -6.20 -6.78 -4.50
N ARG A 66 -7.02 -6.67 -3.44
CA ARG A 66 -7.84 -7.79 -2.95
C ARG A 66 -8.73 -8.39 -4.06
N GLY A 67 -8.52 -9.67 -4.33
CA GLY A 67 -9.30 -10.44 -5.32
C GLY A 67 -9.00 -10.07 -6.77
N ARG A 68 -7.89 -9.36 -7.04
CA ARG A 68 -7.45 -9.00 -8.39
C ARG A 68 -6.44 -10.02 -8.92
N ARG A 69 -6.24 -10.00 -10.24
CA ARG A 69 -5.19 -10.78 -10.91
C ARG A 69 -3.83 -10.09 -10.70
N ALA A 70 -2.74 -10.84 -10.76
CA ALA A 70 -1.37 -10.33 -10.60
C ALA A 70 -1.08 -9.11 -11.51
N ARG A 71 -1.50 -9.15 -12.78
CA ARG A 71 -1.35 -8.01 -13.73
C ARG A 71 -2.07 -6.74 -13.25
N SER A 72 -3.26 -6.85 -12.69
CA SER A 72 -3.97 -5.70 -12.13
C SER A 72 -3.31 -5.23 -10.83
N GLY A 73 -2.80 -6.16 -10.02
CA GLY A 73 -1.99 -5.85 -8.85
C GLY A 73 -0.73 -5.05 -9.22
N ALA A 74 -0.05 -5.44 -10.30
CA ALA A 74 1.12 -4.73 -10.82
C ALA A 74 0.80 -3.29 -11.18
N TRP A 75 -0.30 -3.05 -11.91
CA TRP A 75 -0.74 -1.70 -12.24
C TRP A 75 -1.03 -0.86 -11.00
N LEU A 76 -1.73 -1.41 -10.01
CA LEU A 76 -2.07 -0.70 -8.78
C LEU A 76 -0.82 -0.38 -7.94
N GLY A 77 0.12 -1.32 -7.85
CA GLY A 77 1.42 -1.10 -7.23
C GLY A 77 2.24 -0.03 -7.96
N LEU A 78 2.22 -0.03 -9.30
CA LEU A 78 2.88 0.99 -10.10
C LEU A 78 2.31 2.39 -9.83
N VAL A 79 1.00 2.54 -9.81
CA VAL A 79 0.35 3.83 -9.52
C VAL A 79 0.72 4.32 -8.11
N LEU A 80 0.66 3.44 -7.11
CA LEU A 80 1.06 3.77 -5.74
C LEU A 80 2.54 4.19 -5.68
N GLY A 81 3.42 3.42 -6.32
CA GLY A 81 4.86 3.68 -6.37
C GLY A 81 5.19 5.00 -7.06
N LEU A 82 4.55 5.31 -8.20
CA LEU A 82 4.76 6.57 -8.91
C LEU A 82 4.27 7.77 -8.09
N ALA A 83 3.10 7.66 -7.48
CA ALA A 83 2.53 8.71 -6.63
C ALA A 83 3.42 9.04 -5.43
N PHE A 84 4.20 8.07 -4.96
CA PHE A 84 5.13 8.22 -3.85
C PHE A 84 6.53 8.66 -4.32
N PHE A 85 7.19 7.92 -5.21
CA PHE A 85 8.59 8.12 -5.57
C PHE A 85 8.85 9.33 -6.46
N VAL A 86 7.93 9.70 -7.35
CA VAL A 86 8.12 10.88 -8.21
C VAL A 86 8.29 12.14 -7.35
N PRO A 87 7.33 12.52 -6.49
CA PRO A 87 7.51 13.69 -5.63
C PRO A 87 8.60 13.51 -4.58
N LEU A 88 8.74 12.33 -3.98
CA LEU A 88 9.77 12.08 -2.95
C LEU A 88 11.18 12.29 -3.46
N LEU A 89 11.45 11.95 -4.73
CA LEU A 89 12.78 12.02 -5.32
C LEU A 89 13.00 13.29 -6.15
N SER A 90 12.04 14.23 -6.15
CA SER A 90 12.13 15.46 -6.93
C SER A 90 13.39 16.29 -6.64
N TRP A 91 13.89 16.23 -5.39
CA TRP A 91 15.16 16.86 -4.99
C TRP A 91 16.35 16.40 -5.83
N SER A 92 16.37 15.13 -6.27
CA SER A 92 17.46 14.62 -7.11
C SER A 92 17.47 15.27 -8.49
N GLY A 93 16.29 15.61 -9.02
CA GLY A 93 16.15 16.26 -10.32
C GLY A 93 16.81 17.64 -10.40
N VAL A 94 17.00 18.31 -9.26
CA VAL A 94 17.74 19.58 -9.17
C VAL A 94 19.23 19.37 -9.50
N TYR A 95 19.78 18.19 -9.19
CA TYR A 95 21.20 17.89 -9.35
C TYR A 95 21.53 17.15 -10.65
N VAL A 96 20.69 16.20 -11.05
CA VAL A 96 20.96 15.31 -12.21
C VAL A 96 20.04 15.58 -13.40
N GLY A 97 19.11 16.53 -13.28
CA GLY A 97 18.13 16.85 -14.32
C GLY A 97 16.89 15.95 -14.29
N SER A 98 15.89 16.31 -15.10
CA SER A 98 14.56 15.69 -15.06
C SER A 98 14.55 14.23 -15.53
N PHE A 99 15.36 13.90 -16.54
CA PHE A 99 15.37 12.56 -17.14
C PHE A 99 15.90 11.48 -16.16
N PRO A 100 17.08 11.63 -15.53
CA PRO A 100 17.57 10.65 -14.56
C PRO A 100 16.68 10.53 -13.31
N TRP A 101 16.10 11.64 -12.85
CA TRP A 101 15.14 11.62 -11.73
C TRP A 101 13.91 10.78 -12.05
N LEU A 102 13.27 11.00 -13.20
CA LEU A 102 12.09 10.23 -13.60
C LEU A 102 12.45 8.76 -13.85
N ALA A 103 13.58 8.48 -14.48
CA ALA A 103 14.05 7.10 -14.68
C ALA A 103 14.24 6.38 -13.34
N LEU A 104 14.85 7.04 -12.35
CA LEU A 104 15.01 6.52 -11.00
C LEU A 104 13.65 6.30 -10.33
N ALA A 105 12.76 7.30 -10.33
CA ALA A 105 11.45 7.19 -9.71
C ALA A 105 10.60 6.06 -10.31
N VAL A 106 10.63 5.91 -11.64
CA VAL A 106 9.97 4.80 -12.35
C VAL A 106 10.62 3.47 -11.97
N SER A 107 11.95 3.38 -11.89
CA SER A 107 12.62 2.14 -11.49
C SER A 107 12.20 1.70 -10.08
N GLN A 108 12.11 2.64 -9.14
CA GLN A 108 11.61 2.36 -7.78
C GLN A 108 10.15 1.93 -7.80
N ALA A 109 9.31 2.59 -8.59
CA ALA A 109 7.90 2.25 -8.72
C ALA A 109 7.65 0.86 -9.34
N LEU A 110 8.57 0.34 -10.17
CA LEU A 110 8.50 -1.03 -10.70
C LEU A 110 8.65 -2.10 -9.61
N PHE A 111 9.46 -1.85 -8.57
CA PHE A 111 9.53 -2.75 -7.42
C PHE A 111 8.20 -2.77 -6.65
N VAL A 112 7.56 -1.62 -6.47
CA VAL A 112 6.22 -1.52 -5.87
C VAL A 112 5.16 -2.17 -6.77
N ALA A 113 5.32 -2.11 -8.09
CA ALA A 113 4.48 -2.86 -9.03
C ALA A 113 4.62 -4.38 -8.81
N LEU A 114 5.84 -4.89 -8.67
CA LEU A 114 6.09 -6.29 -8.33
C LEU A 114 5.45 -6.66 -6.99
N LEU A 115 5.58 -5.81 -5.97
CA LEU A 115 4.90 -5.97 -4.68
C LEU A 115 3.38 -6.02 -4.85
N GLY A 116 2.79 -5.14 -5.66
CA GLY A 116 1.35 -5.15 -5.94
C GLY A 116 0.89 -6.46 -6.61
N ALA A 117 1.69 -7.00 -7.54
CA ALA A 117 1.44 -8.28 -8.19
C ALA A 117 1.49 -9.46 -7.20
N ALA A 118 2.55 -9.52 -6.39
CA ALA A 118 2.73 -10.54 -5.36
C ALA A 118 1.64 -10.45 -4.28
N SER A 119 1.30 -9.24 -3.83
CA SER A 119 0.21 -8.98 -2.88
C SER A 119 -1.14 -9.44 -3.42
N ALA A 120 -1.40 -9.27 -4.72
CA ALA A 120 -2.61 -9.80 -5.35
C ALA A 120 -2.66 -11.33 -5.31
N ALA A 121 -1.51 -11.99 -5.52
CA ALA A 121 -1.40 -13.45 -5.49
C ALA A 121 -1.60 -14.04 -4.08
N VAL A 122 -1.07 -13.39 -3.04
CA VAL A 122 -1.21 -13.84 -1.63
C VAL A 122 -2.45 -13.28 -0.93
N SER A 123 -3.18 -12.34 -1.54
CA SER A 123 -4.60 -12.16 -1.24
C SER A 123 -5.32 -13.52 -1.41
N ARG A 124 -6.57 -13.78 -1.05
CA ARG A 124 -7.12 -15.16 -0.96
C ARG A 124 -6.52 -16.07 0.12
N SER A 125 -5.23 -16.01 0.46
CA SER A 125 -4.69 -16.77 1.61
C SER A 125 -5.32 -16.33 2.94
N ARG A 126 -5.34 -17.21 3.95
CA ARG A 126 -5.92 -16.91 5.27
C ARG A 126 -5.12 -15.83 6.01
N LEU A 127 -3.79 -15.93 5.97
CA LEU A 127 -2.86 -14.99 6.61
C LEU A 127 -2.37 -13.90 5.64
N TRP A 128 -3.22 -13.51 4.68
CA TRP A 128 -2.83 -12.53 3.67
C TRP A 128 -2.28 -11.20 4.24
N PRO A 129 -2.72 -10.65 5.40
CA PRO A 129 -2.13 -9.41 5.92
C PRO A 129 -0.66 -9.61 6.28
N LEU A 130 -0.35 -10.72 6.94
CA LEU A 130 1.01 -11.11 7.32
C LEU A 130 1.91 -11.30 6.08
N TRP A 131 1.42 -12.04 5.08
CA TRP A 131 2.16 -12.23 3.83
C TRP A 131 2.38 -10.93 3.08
N THR A 132 1.38 -10.03 3.04
CA THR A 132 1.52 -8.72 2.38
C THR A 132 2.55 -7.84 3.09
N ALA A 133 2.57 -7.85 4.43
CA ALA A 133 3.58 -7.14 5.21
C ALA A 133 4.99 -7.71 5.00
N ALA A 134 5.13 -9.04 4.97
CA ALA A 134 6.41 -9.70 4.69
C ALA A 134 6.92 -9.39 3.26
N LEU A 135 6.01 -9.41 2.27
CA LEU A 135 6.33 -9.03 0.89
C LEU A 135 6.76 -7.58 0.78
N TRP A 136 6.18 -6.68 1.58
CA TRP A 136 6.59 -5.27 1.61
C TRP A 136 8.06 -5.13 2.03
N VAL A 137 8.43 -5.79 3.13
CA VAL A 137 9.83 -5.79 3.61
C VAL A 137 10.77 -6.47 2.61
N ALA A 138 10.31 -7.56 1.97
CA ALA A 138 11.08 -8.25 0.94
C ALA A 138 11.34 -7.35 -0.28
N GLU A 139 10.34 -6.55 -0.69
CA GLU A 139 10.51 -5.55 -1.75
C GLU A 139 11.49 -4.45 -1.36
N GLU A 140 11.38 -3.89 -0.16
CA GLU A 140 12.29 -2.85 0.34
C GLU A 140 13.74 -3.37 0.50
N ALA A 141 13.86 -4.66 0.81
CA ALA A 141 15.12 -5.37 0.86
C ALA A 141 15.72 -5.57 -0.53
N LEU A 142 14.91 -5.96 -1.51
CA LEU A 142 15.32 -6.17 -2.90
C LEU A 142 15.76 -4.84 -3.52
N ARG A 143 14.90 -3.82 -3.46
CA ARG A 143 15.13 -2.47 -3.97
C ARG A 143 16.35 -1.79 -3.35
N GLY A 144 16.61 -2.09 -2.08
CA GLY A 144 17.80 -1.60 -1.38
C GLY A 144 19.10 -2.35 -1.65
N ARG A 145 19.10 -3.36 -2.54
CA ARG A 145 20.30 -4.14 -2.92
C ARG A 145 20.55 -4.17 -4.43
N VAL A 146 19.48 -4.12 -5.23
CA VAL A 146 19.57 -4.20 -6.70
C VAL A 146 18.64 -3.17 -7.36
N PRO A 147 18.98 -2.70 -8.58
CA PRO A 147 20.25 -2.88 -9.29
C PRO A 147 21.38 -1.97 -8.76
N LEU A 148 22.63 -2.23 -9.14
CA LEU A 148 23.79 -1.33 -8.92
C LEU A 148 24.06 -0.97 -7.44
N GLY A 149 23.89 -1.92 -6.52
CA GLY A 149 24.04 -1.67 -5.07
C GLY A 149 22.76 -1.19 -4.37
N GLY A 150 21.70 -0.90 -5.14
CA GLY A 150 20.36 -0.61 -4.65
C GLY A 150 20.14 0.84 -4.19
N PHE A 151 18.88 1.19 -3.95
CA PHE A 151 18.46 2.52 -3.53
C PHE A 151 17.49 2.43 -2.33
N PRO A 152 17.99 2.47 -1.08
CA PRO A 152 17.21 2.17 0.11
C PRO A 152 16.32 3.34 0.61
N TRP A 153 16.12 4.37 -0.20
CA TRP A 153 15.29 5.53 0.13
C TRP A 153 13.80 5.18 0.16
N GLY A 154 13.01 5.89 0.96
CA GLY A 154 11.56 5.69 0.96
C GLY A 154 11.08 4.42 1.69
N ARG A 155 11.92 3.78 2.51
CA ARG A 155 11.50 2.65 3.37
C ARG A 155 10.53 3.12 4.45
N LEU A 156 9.47 2.36 4.73
CA LEU A 156 8.46 2.72 5.73
C LEU A 156 9.08 3.01 7.10
N GLY A 157 10.10 2.27 7.51
CA GLY A 157 10.77 2.49 8.78
C GLY A 157 11.42 3.87 8.92
N LEU A 158 11.81 4.50 7.81
CA LEU A 158 12.37 5.86 7.82
C LEU A 158 11.31 6.95 8.08
N SER A 159 10.02 6.63 7.94
CA SER A 159 8.93 7.55 8.31
C SER A 159 8.65 7.60 9.82
N GLN A 160 9.23 6.67 10.58
CA GLN A 160 8.91 6.46 12.00
C GLN A 160 9.99 7.01 12.94
N THR A 161 10.80 7.98 12.51
CA THR A 161 11.88 8.56 13.33
C THR A 161 11.41 9.12 14.67
N ASP A 162 10.16 9.58 14.73
CA ASP A 162 9.48 10.06 15.95
C ASP A 162 8.15 9.32 16.17
N GLY A 163 7.97 8.18 15.49
CA GLY A 163 6.73 7.42 15.46
C GLY A 163 6.61 6.39 16.59
N PRO A 164 5.40 5.86 16.84
CA PRO A 164 5.18 4.86 17.89
C PRO A 164 5.96 3.56 17.66
N PHE A 165 6.37 3.28 16.42
CA PHE A 165 7.10 2.06 16.05
C PHE A 165 8.63 2.21 16.19
N LEU A 166 9.15 3.38 16.57
CA LEU A 166 10.60 3.65 16.62
C LEU A 166 11.36 2.67 17.50
N SER A 167 10.81 2.31 18.67
CA SER A 167 11.44 1.38 19.62
C SER A 167 11.74 0.01 19.01
N LEU A 168 10.98 -0.41 18.00
CA LEU A 168 11.21 -1.68 17.29
C LEU A 168 12.53 -1.67 16.52
N ALA A 169 13.08 -0.49 16.20
CA ALA A 169 14.38 -0.37 15.57
C ALA A 169 15.50 -0.97 16.45
N ALA A 170 15.36 -0.95 17.78
CA ALA A 170 16.35 -1.53 18.69
C ALA A 170 16.46 -3.06 18.56
N TYR A 171 15.40 -3.75 18.11
CA TYR A 171 15.35 -5.21 18.04
C TYR A 171 15.68 -5.78 16.66
N GLY A 172 15.32 -5.06 15.59
CA GLY A 172 15.48 -5.57 14.22
C GLY A 172 15.74 -4.48 13.18
N GLY A 173 16.13 -3.29 13.62
CA GLY A 173 16.43 -2.15 12.76
C GLY A 173 15.24 -1.69 11.91
N VAL A 174 15.56 -0.93 10.86
CA VAL A 174 14.59 -0.37 9.92
C VAL A 174 13.67 -1.42 9.28
N PRO A 175 14.13 -2.64 8.91
CA PRO A 175 13.23 -3.67 8.35
C PRO A 175 12.11 -4.08 9.30
N LEU A 176 12.39 -4.22 10.61
CA LEU A 176 11.37 -4.60 11.59
C LEU A 176 10.34 -3.48 11.81
N VAL A 177 10.79 -2.23 11.84
CA VAL A 177 9.87 -1.08 11.88
C VAL A 177 8.97 -1.06 10.64
N SER A 178 9.56 -1.28 9.45
CA SER A 178 8.82 -1.32 8.18
C SER A 178 7.79 -2.45 8.17
N PHE A 179 8.17 -3.63 8.68
CA PHE A 179 7.26 -4.75 8.88
C PHE A 179 6.08 -4.38 9.77
N ALA A 180 6.33 -3.75 10.92
CA ALA A 180 5.28 -3.38 11.87
C ALA A 180 4.29 -2.36 11.27
N VAL A 181 4.79 -1.35 10.54
CA VAL A 181 3.95 -0.38 9.83
C VAL A 181 3.12 -1.07 8.74
N ALA A 182 3.75 -1.91 7.91
CA ALA A 182 3.06 -2.64 6.86
C ALA A 182 2.02 -3.63 7.41
N LEU A 183 2.33 -4.33 8.51
CA LEU A 183 1.42 -5.23 9.19
C LEU A 183 0.23 -4.47 9.77
N THR A 184 0.47 -3.34 10.43
CA THR A 184 -0.61 -2.48 10.93
C THR A 184 -1.53 -2.02 9.81
N GLY A 185 -0.97 -1.61 8.66
CA GLY A 185 -1.76 -1.17 7.51
C GLY A 185 -2.58 -2.28 6.86
N THR A 186 -1.99 -3.46 6.71
CA THR A 186 -2.69 -4.62 6.15
C THR A 186 -3.74 -5.19 7.09
N LEU A 187 -3.52 -5.14 8.41
CA LEU A 187 -4.53 -5.45 9.43
C LEU A 187 -5.66 -4.43 9.44
N LEU A 188 -5.37 -3.14 9.25
CA LEU A 188 -6.38 -2.10 9.10
C LEU A 188 -7.25 -2.37 7.86
N ALA A 189 -6.64 -2.73 6.74
CA ALA A 189 -7.38 -3.19 5.55
C ALA A 189 -8.25 -4.42 5.83
N ALA A 190 -7.75 -5.37 6.62
CA ALA A 190 -8.54 -6.54 7.05
C ALA A 190 -9.74 -6.14 7.93
N ALA A 191 -9.56 -5.19 8.85
CA ALA A 191 -10.61 -4.65 9.70
C ALA A 191 -11.70 -3.97 8.86
N VAL A 192 -11.33 -3.11 7.90
CA VAL A 192 -12.25 -2.46 6.96
C VAL A 192 -13.07 -3.49 6.18
N LEU A 193 -12.42 -4.53 5.66
CA LEU A 193 -13.11 -5.60 4.94
C LEU A 193 -14.03 -6.43 5.84
N ALA A 194 -13.63 -6.72 7.08
CA ALA A 194 -14.45 -7.45 8.05
C ALA A 194 -15.70 -6.63 8.43
N LEU A 195 -15.51 -5.35 8.73
CA LEU A 195 -16.57 -4.42 9.05
C LEU A 195 -17.55 -4.29 7.87
N ALA A 196 -17.05 -4.06 6.65
CA ALA A 196 -17.90 -3.99 5.45
C ALA A 196 -18.71 -5.27 5.20
N ARG A 197 -18.20 -6.46 5.56
CA ARG A 197 -18.97 -7.70 5.53
C ARG A 197 -20.05 -7.74 6.60
N ALA A 198 -19.73 -7.31 7.83
CA ALA A 198 -20.69 -7.23 8.93
C ALA A 198 -21.86 -6.29 8.59
N TRP A 199 -21.59 -5.12 8.00
CA TRP A 199 -22.61 -4.17 7.56
C TRP A 199 -23.52 -4.76 6.46
N ARG A 200 -22.96 -5.46 5.47
CA ARG A 200 -23.79 -6.12 4.44
C ARG A 200 -24.62 -7.27 5.02
N ALA A 201 -24.06 -8.01 5.97
CA ALA A 201 -24.76 -9.05 6.69
C ALA A 201 -25.84 -8.49 7.64
N ALA A 202 -25.84 -7.19 7.94
CA ALA A 202 -26.86 -6.53 8.75
C ALA A 202 -28.23 -6.45 8.05
N GLY A 203 -28.30 -6.73 6.74
CA GLY A 203 -29.55 -6.93 5.99
C GLY A 203 -29.99 -8.40 5.85
N THR A 204 -29.14 -9.36 6.22
CA THR A 204 -29.39 -10.81 6.10
C THR A 204 -29.31 -11.50 7.47
N ASP A 205 -29.54 -12.81 7.50
CA ASP A 205 -29.76 -13.64 8.69
C ASP A 205 -28.72 -13.47 9.83
N ARG A 206 -29.18 -13.53 11.09
CA ARG A 206 -28.38 -13.24 12.32
C ARG A 206 -27.15 -14.15 12.46
N GLY A 207 -27.18 -15.35 11.86
CA GLY A 207 -26.08 -16.33 11.89
C GLY A 207 -24.77 -15.83 11.26
N THR A 208 -24.86 -14.95 10.25
CA THR A 208 -23.67 -14.44 9.53
C THR A 208 -23.03 -13.20 10.18
N ARG A 209 -23.78 -12.50 11.05
CA ARG A 209 -23.33 -11.24 11.69
C ARG A 209 -22.31 -11.46 12.80
N ARG A 210 -22.53 -12.47 13.66
CA ARG A 210 -21.66 -12.79 14.81
C ARG A 210 -20.20 -13.07 14.42
N PRO A 211 -19.88 -13.94 13.43
CA PRO A 211 -18.49 -14.17 13.04
C PRO A 211 -17.85 -12.94 12.38
N ALA A 212 -18.61 -12.13 11.64
CA ALA A 212 -18.10 -10.91 11.01
C ALA A 212 -17.71 -9.83 12.06
N LEU A 213 -18.53 -9.65 13.09
CA LEU A 213 -18.24 -8.72 14.20
C LEU A 213 -17.03 -9.18 15.02
N ARG A 214 -16.91 -10.48 15.32
CA ARG A 214 -15.71 -11.02 16.01
C ARG A 214 -14.45 -10.80 15.19
N ALA A 215 -14.50 -11.01 13.89
CA ALA A 215 -13.37 -10.75 13.00
C ALA A 215 -13.01 -9.26 12.94
N ALA A 216 -14.00 -8.37 12.92
CA ALA A 216 -13.77 -6.92 12.97
C ALA A 216 -13.14 -6.50 14.31
N ALA A 217 -13.68 -6.96 15.44
CA ALA A 217 -13.15 -6.68 16.77
C ALA A 217 -11.71 -7.19 16.93
N ALA A 218 -11.44 -8.42 16.49
CA ALA A 218 -10.08 -8.99 16.52
C ALA A 218 -9.10 -8.22 15.64
N ALA A 219 -9.52 -7.78 14.45
CA ALA A 219 -8.68 -6.99 13.57
C ALA A 219 -8.40 -5.59 14.15
N VAL A 220 -9.40 -4.94 14.75
CA VAL A 220 -9.22 -3.65 15.45
C VAL A 220 -8.29 -3.80 16.66
N ALA A 221 -8.50 -4.83 17.48
CA ALA A 221 -7.61 -5.13 18.61
C ALA A 221 -6.17 -5.36 18.15
N ALA A 222 -5.97 -6.10 17.06
CA ALA A 222 -4.65 -6.32 16.48
C ALA A 222 -4.00 -5.01 15.99
N VAL A 223 -4.74 -4.13 15.31
CA VAL A 223 -4.25 -2.81 14.86
C VAL A 223 -3.81 -1.94 16.05
N LEU A 224 -4.55 -1.97 17.16
CA LEU A 224 -4.24 -1.19 18.36
C LEU A 224 -3.08 -1.80 19.17
N ALA A 225 -2.91 -3.12 19.14
CA ALA A 225 -1.87 -3.80 19.91
C ALA A 225 -0.45 -3.50 19.41
N VAL A 226 -0.24 -3.39 18.08
CA VAL A 226 1.11 -3.20 17.50
C VAL A 226 1.78 -1.88 17.94
N PRO A 227 1.13 -0.70 17.90
CA PRO A 227 1.75 0.54 18.38
C PRO A 227 1.85 0.60 19.91
N CYS A 228 0.97 -0.08 20.65
CA CYS A 228 1.01 -0.12 22.11
C CYS A 228 2.17 -0.95 22.65
N SER A 229 2.48 -2.10 22.03
CA SER A 229 3.66 -2.91 22.41
C SER A 229 4.98 -2.20 22.11
N ALA A 230 4.99 -1.29 21.13
CA ALA A 230 6.14 -0.47 20.78
C ALA A 230 6.29 0.79 21.67
N ARG A 231 5.28 1.18 22.46
CA ARG A 231 5.34 2.37 23.34
C ARG A 231 5.96 2.11 24.71
N SER A 232 6.79 1.07 24.86
CA SER A 232 7.46 0.77 26.14
C SER A 232 8.24 1.99 26.68
N PRO A 233 7.96 2.47 27.90
CA PRO A 233 8.44 3.76 28.41
C PRO A 233 9.94 3.83 28.76
N GLY A 234 10.74 2.85 28.35
CA GLY A 234 12.10 2.60 28.86
C GLY A 234 13.26 3.30 28.13
N CYS A 235 13.05 3.90 26.96
CA CYS A 235 14.17 4.48 26.18
C CYS A 235 13.94 5.96 25.87
N ARG A 236 13.94 6.79 26.91
CA ARG A 236 14.34 8.19 26.74
C ARG A 236 15.87 8.19 26.63
N CYS A 237 16.40 8.42 25.44
CA CYS A 237 17.82 8.75 25.32
C CYS A 237 18.09 10.01 26.16
N PRO A 238 19.12 10.02 27.02
CA PRO A 238 19.57 11.25 27.66
C PRO A 238 19.96 12.24 26.56
N VAL A 239 19.29 13.38 26.49
CA VAL A 239 19.75 14.49 25.66
C VAL A 239 21.09 14.93 26.25
N PRO A 240 22.21 14.87 25.51
CA PRO A 240 23.47 15.38 26.03
C PRO A 240 23.30 16.87 26.33
N PRO A 241 23.73 17.36 27.51
CA PRO A 241 23.58 18.76 27.86
C PRO A 241 24.28 19.62 26.81
N SER A 242 23.57 20.64 26.32
CA SER A 242 24.11 21.57 25.33
C SER A 242 25.42 22.21 25.83
N PRO A 243 26.45 22.38 24.98
CA PRO A 243 27.77 22.89 25.39
C PRO A 243 27.78 24.35 25.90
N ARG A 244 26.62 25.03 25.98
CA ARG A 244 26.51 26.39 26.53
C ARG A 244 26.62 26.46 28.05
N ALA A 245 26.46 25.34 28.78
CA ALA A 245 26.55 25.32 30.24
C ALA A 245 28.01 25.30 30.77
N ALA A 246 29.00 24.94 29.95
CA ALA A 246 30.40 24.84 30.37
C ALA A 246 31.19 26.16 30.32
N ARG A 247 30.59 27.26 29.86
CA ARG A 247 31.26 28.58 29.69
C ARG A 247 30.96 29.62 30.78
N ARG A 248 30.37 29.22 31.91
CA ARG A 248 30.25 30.11 33.09
C ARG A 248 31.20 29.63 34.18
N GLY A 249 32.50 29.90 33.98
CA GLY A 249 33.47 29.87 35.08
C GLY A 249 33.27 31.08 36.00
N PRO A 250 33.55 30.95 37.31
CA PRO A 250 33.37 32.04 38.26
C PRO A 250 34.41 33.14 38.02
N SER A 251 33.94 34.35 37.74
CA SER A 251 34.74 35.58 37.78
C SER A 251 35.21 35.82 39.21
N ARG A 252 36.53 35.74 39.42
CA ARG A 252 37.21 36.37 40.57
C ARG A 252 37.67 37.76 40.18
#